data_AF-A0A5C0VJN7-F1
#
_entry.id   AF-A0A5C0VJN7-F1
#
_cell.length_a   1.000
_cell.length_b   1.000
_cell.length_c   1.000
_cell.angle_alpha   90.00
_cell.angle_beta   90.00
_cell.angle_gamma   90.00
#
_symmetry.space_group_name_H-M   'P 1'
#
loop_
_entity.id
_entity.type
_entity.pdbx_description
1 polymer ?
#
loop_
_entity_poly.entity_id
_entity_poly.type
_entity_poly.pdbx_seq_one_letter_code
_entity_poly.pdbx_strand_id
1 'polypeptide(L)' 'MKKILFLALIALSMSSCATVFGGKVTAYQKTKPKDGEQQRSVRPVPLIANIILFPLGLVVDFATGAAYKPEPKK' A
#
# COMPACT_ATOMS: atom_id res chain seq x y z
N MET A 1 28.99 -6.93 3.47
CA MET A 1 28.46 -6.46 4.77
C MET A 1 27.83 -5.06 4.70
N LYS A 2 28.55 -3.99 4.30
CA LYS A 2 27.98 -2.63 4.14
C LYS A 2 26.70 -2.57 3.27
N LYS A 3 26.69 -3.28 2.14
CA LYS A 3 25.53 -3.31 1.22
C LYS A 3 24.26 -3.90 1.84
N ILE A 4 24.42 -4.97 2.63
CA ILE A 4 23.30 -5.64 3.32
C ILE A 4 22.71 -4.73 4.39
N LEU A 5 23.57 -4.02 5.13
CA LEU A 5 23.14 -3.03 6.11
C LEU A 5 22.38 -1.87 5.45
N PHE A 6 22.84 -1.38 4.30
CA PHE A 6 22.12 -0.37 3.52
C PHE A 6 20.77 -0.86 3.00
N LEU A 7 20.69 -2.08 2.47
CA LEU A 7 19.44 -2.71 2.03
C LEU A 7 18.45 -2.90 3.20
N ALA A 8 18.94 -3.31 4.37
CA ALA A 8 18.13 -3.45 5.58
C ALA A 8 17.61 -2.09 6.06
N LEU A 9 18.44 -1.04 6.05
CA LEU A 9 18.04 0.31 6.43
C LEU A 9 16.98 0.88 5.48
N ILE A 10 17.14 0.63 4.18
CA ILE A 10 16.15 1.01 3.15
C ILE A 10 14.84 0.24 3.39
N ALA A 11 14.87 -1.06 3.62
CA ALA A 11 13.68 -1.87 3.90
C ALA A 11 12.94 -1.41 5.18
N LEU A 12 13.68 -1.07 6.24
CA LEU A 12 13.12 -0.48 7.46
C LEU A 12 12.50 0.90 7.20
N SER A 13 13.13 1.76 6.40
CA SER A 13 12.53 3.05 6.01
C SER A 13 11.30 2.89 5.13
N MET A 14 11.25 1.86 4.27
CA MET A 14 10.11 1.58 3.39
C MET A 14 8.89 1.05 4.16
N SER A 15 9.09 0.52 5.37
CA SER A 15 7.98 0.18 6.28
C SER A 15 7.17 1.40 6.69
N SER A 16 7.75 2.61 6.58
CA SER A 16 7.08 3.90 6.81
C SER A 16 6.76 4.67 5.53
N CYS A 17 7.15 4.18 4.34
CA CYS A 17 6.83 4.80 3.05
C CYS A 17 5.47 4.36 2.47
N ALA A 18 4.81 3.37 3.07
CA ALA A 18 3.45 2.95 2.73
C ALA A 18 2.40 4.08 2.95
N THR A 19 2.82 5.27 3.39
CA THR A 19 1.95 6.38 3.78
C THR A 19 2.46 7.75 3.34
N VAL A 20 2.99 7.93 2.12
CA VAL A 20 3.12 9.32 1.60
C VAL A 20 1.73 9.95 1.43
N PHE A 21 0.71 9.15 1.08
CA PHE A 21 -0.69 9.57 0.94
C PHE A 21 -1.71 8.62 1.61
N GLY A 22 -1.24 7.66 2.42
CA GLY A 22 -2.03 6.60 3.04
C GLY A 22 -2.24 6.81 4.54
N GLY A 23 -3.49 6.81 5.01
CA GLY A 23 -3.78 6.76 6.45
C GLY A 23 -3.62 5.35 7.02
N LYS A 24 -4.12 5.10 8.23
CA LYS A 24 -4.15 3.76 8.85
C LYS A 24 -4.84 2.76 7.91
N VAL A 25 -4.16 1.65 7.62
CA VAL A 25 -4.71 0.55 6.83
C VAL A 25 -5.60 -0.33 7.72
N THR A 26 -6.86 -0.49 7.34
CA THR A 26 -7.87 -1.27 8.07
C THR A 26 -7.77 -2.77 7.76
N ALA A 27 -8.40 -3.60 8.60
CA ALA A 27 -8.52 -5.03 8.33
C ALA A 27 -9.22 -5.30 6.99
N TYR A 28 -10.29 -4.56 6.69
CA TYR A 28 -11.01 -4.63 5.41
C TYR A 28 -10.09 -4.41 4.20
N GLN A 29 -9.17 -3.44 4.28
CA GLN A 29 -8.22 -3.15 3.21
C GLN A 29 -7.19 -4.28 3.00
N LYS A 30 -6.84 -5.04 4.04
CA LYS A 30 -5.87 -6.14 3.97
C LYS A 30 -6.51 -7.43 3.49
N THR A 31 -7.74 -7.72 3.91
CA THR A 31 -8.45 -8.95 3.57
C THR A 31 -8.72 -9.02 2.07
N LYS A 32 -8.19 -10.06 1.42
CA LYS A 32 -8.49 -10.34 0.00
C LYS A 32 -9.90 -10.92 -0.13
N PRO A 33 -10.73 -10.43 -1.07
CA PRO A 33 -12.03 -11.04 -1.36
C PRO A 33 -11.86 -12.49 -1.82
N LYS A 34 -12.79 -13.35 -1.44
CA LYS A 34 -12.88 -14.73 -1.95
C LYS A 34 -13.42 -14.74 -3.38
N ASP A 35 -13.29 -15.87 -4.04
CA ASP A 35 -13.87 -16.07 -5.37
C ASP A 35 -15.40 -15.86 -5.32
N GLY A 36 -15.91 -15.01 -6.21
CA GLY A 36 -17.31 -14.60 -6.23
C GLY A 36 -17.67 -13.41 -5.32
N GLU A 37 -16.76 -12.92 -4.46
CA GLU A 37 -16.98 -11.71 -3.68
C GLU A 37 -16.67 -10.43 -4.47
N GLN A 38 -17.35 -9.34 -4.11
CA GLN A 38 -17.10 -8.03 -4.72
C GLN A 38 -15.66 -7.57 -4.44
N GLN A 39 -14.97 -7.14 -5.50
CA GLN A 39 -13.62 -6.62 -5.39
C GLN A 39 -13.57 -5.28 -4.64
N ARG A 40 -12.51 -5.08 -3.85
CA ARG A 40 -12.26 -3.83 -3.11
C ARG A 40 -12.03 -2.68 -4.09
N SER A 41 -12.69 -1.56 -3.86
CA SER A 41 -12.45 -0.34 -4.63
C SER A 41 -11.07 0.25 -4.32
N VAL A 42 -10.36 0.73 -5.34
CA VAL A 42 -9.05 1.42 -5.17
C VAL A 42 -9.22 2.91 -4.88
N ARG A 43 -8.21 3.53 -4.27
CA ARG A 43 -8.10 4.98 -4.05
C ARG A 43 -7.42 5.61 -5.29
N PRO A 44 -8.16 6.29 -6.18
CA PRO A 44 -7.61 6.72 -7.47
C PRO A 44 -6.49 7.76 -7.33
N VAL A 45 -6.58 8.67 -6.36
CA VAL A 45 -5.58 9.74 -6.17
C VAL A 45 -4.22 9.19 -5.71
N PRO A 46 -4.11 8.38 -4.63
CA PRO A 46 -2.85 7.72 -4.28
C PRO A 46 -2.31 6.81 -5.37
N LEU A 47 -3.19 6.12 -6.10
CA LEU A 47 -2.80 5.23 -7.19
C LEU A 47 -2.06 5.99 -8.29
N ILE A 48 -2.65 7.09 -8.77
CA ILE A 48 -2.07 7.94 -9.82
C ILE A 48 -0.77 8.60 -9.31
N ALA A 49 -0.76 9.11 -8.08
CA ALA A 49 0.41 9.72 -7.48
C ALA A 49 1.61 8.74 -7.41
N ASN A 50 1.37 7.48 -7.00
CA ASN A 50 2.42 6.47 -6.98
C ASN A 50 2.88 6.05 -8.39
N ILE A 51 1.97 5.94 -9.36
CA ILE A 51 2.34 5.62 -10.76
C ILE A 51 3.30 6.68 -11.33
N ILE A 52 3.06 7.97 -11.04
CA ILE A 52 3.82 9.08 -11.63
C ILE A 52 5.10 9.37 -10.82
N LEU A 53 5.03 9.39 -9.49
CA LEU A 53 6.10 9.90 -8.63
C LEU A 53 6.98 8.80 -8.03
N PHE A 54 6.43 7.60 -7.79
CA PHE A 54 7.17 6.54 -7.12
C PHE A 54 6.61 5.14 -7.43
N PRO A 55 6.98 4.55 -8.58
CA PRO A 55 6.42 3.27 -9.03
C PRO A 55 6.64 2.10 -8.06
N LEU A 56 7.71 2.13 -7.26
CA LEU A 56 7.93 1.12 -6.20
C LEU A 56 6.91 1.26 -5.06
N GLY A 57 6.46 2.47 -4.74
CA GLY A 57 5.41 2.73 -3.74
C GLY A 57 4.07 2.15 -4.16
N LEU A 58 3.78 2.11 -5.46
CA LEU A 58 2.58 1.48 -6.00
C LEU A 58 2.49 0.00 -5.60
N VAL A 59 3.59 -0.75 -5.80
CA VAL A 59 3.66 -2.18 -5.47
C VAL A 59 3.47 -2.38 -3.97
N VAL A 60 4.11 -1.54 -3.15
CA VAL A 60 3.98 -1.58 -1.69
C VAL A 60 2.55 -1.25 -1.24
N ASP A 61 1.88 -0.28 -1.85
CA ASP A 61 0.50 0.10 -1.52
C ASP A 61 -0.50 -1.02 -1.84
N PHE A 62 -0.30 -1.76 -2.93
CA PHE A 62 -1.10 -2.94 -3.23
C PHE A 62 -0.78 -4.12 -2.30
N ALA A 63 0.49 -4.35 -1.99
CA ALA A 63 0.92 -5.43 -1.10
C ALA A 63 0.41 -5.23 0.33
N THR A 64 0.41 -3.99 0.83
CA THR A 64 -0.07 -3.64 2.17
C THR A 64 -1.58 -3.46 2.25
N GLY A 65 -2.25 -3.27 1.12
CA GLY A 65 -3.68 -2.97 1.02
C GLY A 65 -4.01 -1.47 1.13
N ALA A 66 -3.02 -0.59 1.31
CA ALA A 66 -3.19 0.87 1.38
C ALA A 66 -3.79 1.49 0.10
N ALA A 67 -3.62 0.81 -1.05
CA ALA A 67 -4.22 1.17 -2.32
C ALA A 67 -5.76 1.06 -2.32
N TYR A 68 -6.35 0.24 -1.45
CA TYR A 68 -7.81 0.04 -1.40
C TYR A 68 -8.50 1.11 -0.55
N LYS A 69 -9.78 1.37 -0.80
CA LYS A 69 -10.60 2.24 0.05
C LYS A 69 -10.83 1.54 1.40
N PRO A 70 -10.84 2.28 2.51
CA PRO A 70 -11.29 1.74 3.79
C PRO A 70 -12.75 1.27 3.68
N GLU A 71 -13.17 0.44 4.62
CA GLU A 71 -14.55 -0.02 4.71
C GLU A 71 -15.50 1.18 4.65
N PRO A 72 -16.53 1.14 3.78
CA PRO A 72 -17.52 2.21 3.75
C PRO A 72 -18.17 2.29 5.13
N LYS A 73 -18.09 3.46 5.77
CA LYS A 73 -18.89 3.72 6.96
C LYS A 73 -20.35 3.62 6.54
N LYS A 74 -21.12 2.75 7.20
CA LYS A 74 -22.58 2.73 7.10
C LYS A 74 -23.15 4.05 7.59
#